data_AF-C1IDD8-F1
#
_entry.id   AF-C1IDD8-F1
#
_cell.length_a   1.000
_cell.length_b   1.000
_cell.length_c   1.000
_cell.angle_alpha   90.00
_cell.angle_beta   90.00
_cell.angle_gamma   90.00
#
_symmetry.space_group_name_H-M   'P 1'
#
loop_
_entity.id
_entity.type
_entity.pdbx_description
1 polymer ?
#
loop_
_entity_poly.entity_id
_entity_poly.type
_entity_poly.pdbx_seq_one_letter_code
_entity_poly.pdbx_strand_id
1 'polypeptide(L)'
;DHKSANRVYRRSSSGTELVDWIMTLSPSIHSRHQAAGMWQALLEEGVIVHVTGEHPFRDKALLYKFWQDEGGATDFPTQDEVVQAED
;
A
#
# COMPACT_ATOMS: atom_id res chain seq x y z
N ASP A 1 -22.81 -6.86 -3.69
CA ASP A 1 -21.77 -7.91 -3.77
C ASP A 1 -20.51 -7.29 -4.38
N HIS A 2 -19.59 -6.78 -3.57
CA HIS A 2 -18.23 -6.47 -4.02
C HIS A 2 -17.30 -7.32 -3.18
N LYS A 3 -17.06 -8.51 -3.72
CA LYS A 3 -16.17 -9.56 -3.23
C LYS A 3 -14.86 -9.02 -2.70
N SER A 4 -14.57 -9.43 -1.48
CA SER A 4 -13.28 -9.45 -0.83
C SER A 4 -12.18 -10.01 -1.76
N ALA A 5 -11.29 -9.15 -2.21
CA ALA A 5 -9.94 -9.48 -2.62
C ALA A 5 -9.16 -8.22 -2.31
N ASN A 6 -8.55 -8.09 -1.13
CA ASN A 6 -7.18 -8.53 -1.04
C ASN A 6 -6.65 -8.51 0.40
N ARG A 7 -7.12 -9.45 1.22
CA ARG A 7 -6.48 -9.76 2.50
C ARG A 7 -5.16 -10.46 2.15
N VAL A 8 -4.03 -9.81 2.42
CA VAL A 8 -2.64 -10.32 2.22
C VAL A 8 -2.08 -10.25 0.79
N TYR A 9 -1.98 -9.07 0.16
CA TYR A 9 -0.86 -8.90 -0.79
C TYR A 9 0.43 -8.76 0.00
N ARG A 10 1.39 -9.62 -0.37
CA ARG A 10 2.79 -9.58 0.00
C ARG A 10 3.21 -8.15 0.35
N ARG A 11 3.75 -7.99 1.55
CA ARG A 11 4.13 -6.78 2.30
C ARG A 11 5.09 -5.79 1.60
N SER A 12 5.22 -5.86 0.28
CA SER A 12 6.00 -4.96 -0.55
C SER A 12 5.49 -5.00 -1.98
N SER A 13 5.24 -3.84 -2.57
CA SER A 13 4.88 -3.71 -3.99
C SER A 13 6.01 -3.00 -4.73
N SER A 14 6.20 -3.32 -6.01
CA SER A 14 7.18 -2.60 -6.82
C SER A 14 6.69 -1.19 -7.18
N GLY A 15 7.59 -0.23 -7.33
CA GLY A 15 7.26 1.14 -7.73
C GLY A 15 6.45 1.19 -9.03
N THR A 16 6.75 0.30 -9.97
CA THR A 16 5.97 0.16 -11.21
C THR A 16 4.56 -0.39 -11.00
N GLU A 17 4.38 -1.38 -10.12
CA GLU A 17 3.03 -1.86 -9.77
C GLU A 17 2.23 -0.80 -9.03
N LEU A 18 2.86 -0.01 -8.17
CA LEU A 18 2.21 1.08 -7.46
C LEU A 18 1.72 2.16 -8.44
N VAL A 19 2.58 2.56 -9.38
CA VAL A 19 2.21 3.51 -10.44
C VAL A 19 1.06 2.97 -11.29
N ASP A 20 1.12 1.70 -11.69
CA ASP A 20 0.04 1.08 -12.45
C ASP A 20 -1.26 1.05 -11.65
N TRP A 21 -1.20 0.66 -10.37
CA TRP A 21 -2.36 0.60 -9.47
C TRP A 21 -3.06 1.95 -9.35
N ILE A 22 -2.35 3.05 -9.07
CA ILE A 22 -3.00 4.36 -8.91
C ILE A 22 -3.59 4.86 -10.22
N MET A 23 -2.95 4.55 -11.36
CA MET A 23 -3.51 4.83 -12.69
C MET A 23 -4.78 4.02 -12.98
N THR A 24 -4.90 2.78 -12.47
CA THR A 24 -6.16 2.01 -12.55
C THR A 24 -7.23 2.55 -11.61
N LEU A 25 -6.84 3.16 -10.49
CA LEU A 25 -7.76 3.65 -9.46
C LEU A 25 -8.45 4.95 -9.89
N SER A 26 -7.73 5.83 -10.59
CA SER A 26 -8.26 7.11 -11.06
C SER A 26 -7.97 7.32 -12.54
N PRO A 27 -9.01 7.38 -13.40
CA PRO A 27 -8.83 7.68 -14.82
C PRO A 27 -8.32 9.11 -15.06
N SER A 28 -8.32 9.98 -14.03
CA SER A 28 -7.76 11.33 -14.10
C SER A 28 -6.23 11.36 -14.21
N ILE A 29 -5.56 10.25 -13.87
CA ILE A 29 -4.11 10.15 -13.90
C ILE A 29 -3.67 9.62 -15.27
N HIS A 30 -3.28 10.55 -16.15
CA HIS A 30 -2.93 10.24 -17.53
C HIS A 30 -1.41 10.04 -17.74
N SER A 31 -0.61 10.26 -16.70
CA SER A 31 0.85 10.19 -16.79
C SER A 31 1.43 9.42 -15.61
N ARG A 32 2.35 8.50 -15.92
CA ARG A 32 3.18 7.82 -14.92
C ARG A 32 3.99 8.79 -14.08
N HIS A 33 4.36 9.94 -14.63
CA HIS A 33 5.07 10.98 -13.89
C HIS A 33 4.19 11.61 -12.80
N GLN A 34 2.90 11.81 -13.09
CA GLN A 34 1.94 12.30 -12.12
C GLN A 34 1.71 11.27 -11.02
N ALA A 35 1.49 10.00 -11.40
CA ALA A 35 1.39 8.89 -10.45
C ALA A 35 2.64 8.79 -9.55
N ALA A 36 3.84 8.87 -10.13
CA ALA A 36 5.09 8.83 -9.40
C ALA A 36 5.22 10.02 -8.42
N GLY A 37 4.76 11.21 -8.79
CA GLY A 37 4.72 12.36 -7.89
C GLY A 37 3.76 12.15 -6.70
N MET A 38 2.61 11.51 -6.92
CA MET A 38 1.68 11.16 -5.85
C MET A 38 2.31 10.14 -4.89
N TRP A 39 2.97 9.11 -5.42
CA TRP A 39 3.69 8.14 -4.59
C TRP A 39 4.89 8.74 -3.87
N GLN A 40 5.57 9.71 -4.48
CA GLN A 40 6.65 10.42 -3.83
C GLN A 40 6.14 11.21 -2.60
N ALA A 41 5.02 11.91 -2.72
CA ALA A 41 4.42 12.60 -1.57
C ALA A 41 4.09 11.63 -0.43
N LEU A 42 3.57 10.43 -0.75
CA LEU A 42 3.30 9.39 0.24
C LEU A 42 4.58 8.81 0.87
N LEU A 43 5.68 8.77 0.13
CA LEU A 43 7.01 8.37 0.63
C LEU A 43 7.56 9.44 1.59
N GLU A 44 7.42 10.72 1.23
CA GLU A 44 7.88 11.85 2.03
C GLU A 44 7.10 11.98 3.35
N GLU A 45 5.78 11.74 3.31
CA GLU A 45 4.93 11.68 4.51
C GLU A 45 5.15 10.41 5.35
N GLY A 46 5.96 9.46 4.89
CA GLY A 46 6.24 8.20 5.58
C GLY A 46 5.07 7.21 5.57
N VAL A 47 4.07 7.40 4.71
CA VAL A 47 2.97 6.44 4.51
C VAL A 47 3.50 5.17 3.83
N ILE A 48 4.40 5.35 2.86
CA ILE A 48 5.22 4.27 2.30
C ILE A 48 6.69 4.51 2.61
N VAL A 49 7.45 3.44 2.70
CA VAL A 49 8.89 3.44 2.95
C VAL A 49 9.59 2.58 1.92
N HIS A 50 10.76 3.02 1.47
CA HIS A 50 11.61 2.22 0.59
C HIS A 50 12.29 1.12 1.40
N VAL A 51 12.27 -0.12 0.92
CA VAL A 51 12.85 -1.26 1.67
C VAL A 51 14.35 -1.08 1.93
N THR A 52 15.06 -0.38 1.06
CA THR A 52 16.49 -0.10 1.21
C THR A 52 16.81 1.31 1.74
N GLY A 53 15.80 2.14 2.03
CA GLY A 53 15.98 3.52 2.49
C GLY A 53 16.43 4.52 1.40
N GLU A 54 16.03 4.33 0.14
CA GLU A 54 16.35 5.25 -0.96
C GLU A 54 15.31 6.40 -1.05
N HIS A 55 15.76 7.64 -1.27
CA HIS A 55 14.94 8.86 -1.19
C HIS A 55 14.82 9.63 -2.52
N PRO A 56 14.55 8.96 -3.64
CA PRO A 56 13.25 9.30 -4.24
C PRO A 56 12.45 8.09 -4.73
N PHE A 57 11.13 8.24 -4.75
CA PHE A 57 10.25 7.28 -5.40
C PHE A 57 10.61 7.18 -6.89
N ARG A 58 10.69 5.95 -7.43
CA ARG A 58 10.92 5.72 -8.86
C ARG A 58 9.94 4.68 -9.39
N ASP A 59 9.41 4.95 -10.59
CA ASP A 59 8.69 3.97 -11.42
C ASP A 59 9.66 2.89 -11.94
N LYS A 60 10.20 2.08 -11.03
CA LYS A 60 11.11 0.96 -11.31
C LYS A 60 10.70 -0.24 -10.47
N ALA A 61 11.35 -1.38 -10.71
CA ALA A 61 11.24 -2.59 -9.90
C ALA A 61 11.90 -2.44 -8.50
N LEU A 62 11.67 -1.31 -7.83
CA LEU A 62 12.07 -1.01 -6.47
C LEU A 62 10.94 -1.36 -5.51
N LEU A 63 11.25 -1.97 -4.38
CA LEU A 63 10.24 -2.42 -3.42
C LEU A 63 9.94 -1.31 -2.41
N TYR A 64 8.65 -1.02 -2.26
CA TYR A 64 8.10 -0.10 -1.27
C TYR A 64 7.12 -0.85 -0.37
N LYS A 65 7.07 -0.48 0.91
CA LYS A 65 6.13 -1.02 1.91
C LYS A 65 5.34 0.09 2.55
N PHE A 66 4.14 -0.19 3.02
CA PHE A 66 3.37 0.77 3.81
C PHE A 66 3.81 0.74 5.27
N TRP A 67 3.89 1.90 5.93
CA TRP A 67 4.28 2.00 7.35
C TRP A 67 3.32 1.27 8.29
N GLN A 68 2.05 1.11 7.90
CA GLN A 68 1.10 0.24 8.61
C GLN A 68 1.58 -1.22 8.75
N ASP A 69 2.55 -1.66 7.95
CA ASP A 69 3.14 -3.00 8.04
C ASP A 69 4.37 -3.07 8.97
N GLU A 70 4.98 -1.93 9.37
CA GLU A 70 6.10 -1.91 10.34
C GLU A 70 5.63 -2.04 11.79
N GLY A 71 4.39 -1.66 12.09
CA GLY A 71 3.76 -1.90 13.38
C GLY A 71 3.11 -3.28 13.41
N GLY A 72 3.84 -4.29 13.85
CA GLY A 72 3.30 -5.62 14.15
C GLY A 72 2.23 -5.58 15.25
N ALA A 73 1.05 -5.10 14.91
CA ALA A 73 -0.18 -5.15 15.67
C ALA A 73 -1.32 -4.72 14.73
N THR A 74 -1.54 -5.49 13.66
CA THR A 74 -2.93 -5.64 13.24
C THR A 74 -3.63 -6.48 14.30
N ASP A 75 -3.95 -5.85 15.43
CA ASP A 75 -5.04 -6.24 16.31
C ASP A 75 -6.33 -6.01 15.51
N PHE A 76 -6.50 -6.79 14.44
CA PHE A 76 -7.85 -7.10 14.04
C PHE A 76 -8.32 -8.05 15.11
N PRO A 77 -9.46 -7.80 15.78
CA PRO A 77 -10.02 -8.81 16.68
C PRO A 77 -10.09 -10.08 15.87
N THR A 78 -9.30 -11.08 16.28
CA THR A 78 -9.36 -12.39 15.65
C THR A 78 -10.81 -12.83 15.75
N GLN A 79 -11.32 -13.49 14.71
CA GLN A 79 -12.74 -13.84 14.58
C GLN A 79 -13.32 -14.54 15.84
N ASP A 80 -12.44 -15.12 16.67
CA ASP A 80 -12.69 -15.62 18.02
C ASP A 80 -13.25 -14.60 19.04
N GLU A 81 -12.94 -13.30 18.97
CA GLU A 81 -13.42 -12.30 19.93
C GLU A 81 -14.85 -11.82 19.62
N VAL A 82 -15.27 -11.88 18.35
CA VAL A 82 -16.64 -11.53 17.94
C VAL A 82 -17.65 -12.58 18.44
N VAL A 83 -17.22 -13.83 18.61
CA VAL A 83 -18.07 -14.95 19.07
C VAL A 83 -18.39 -14.86 20.56
N GLN A 84 -17.62 -14.12 21.35
CA GLN A 84 -17.80 -14.06 22.81
C GLN A 84 -18.72 -12.92 23.28
N ALA A 85 -19.24 -12.10 22.37
CA ALA A 85 -20.16 -10.99 22.66
C ALA A 85 -21.64 -11.32 22.39
N GLU A 86 -21.95 -12.54 21.94
CA GLU A 86 -23.32 -13.05 21.78
C GLU A 86 -23.69 -13.98 22.96
N ASP A 87 -23.80 -13.40 24.16
CA ASP A 87 -24.65 -13.93 25.26
C ASP A 87 -25.83 -12.99 25.49
#